data_AF-W1WGE6-F1
#
_entry.id   AF-W1WGE6-F1
#
_cell.length_a   1.000
_cell.length_b   1.000
_cell.length_c   1.000
_cell.angle_alpha   90.00
_cell.angle_beta   90.00
_cell.angle_gamma   90.00
#
_symmetry.space_group_name_H-M   'P 1'
#
loop_
_entity.id
_entity.type
_entity.pdbx_description
1 polymer ?
#
loop_
_entity_poly.entity_id
_entity_poly.type
_entity_poly.pdbx_seq_one_letter_code
_entity_poly.pdbx_strand_id
1 'polypeptide(L)'
;MWDVWTVIGCFNVVFLGTIVSFNAYLEGVKRIGSVPGSILSSIEPISAAFFGWALLGNQFSALGLIGMAMIIATVIIIALEKRT
;
A
#
# COMPACT_ATOMS: atom_id res chain seq x y z
N MET A 1 -4.09 -2.53 31.71
CA MET A 1 -2.61 -2.67 31.65
C MET A 1 -2.29 -3.28 30.29
N TRP A 2 -1.26 -2.79 29.60
CA TRP A 2 -0.87 -3.32 28.29
C TRP A 2 -0.34 -4.76 28.44
N ASP A 3 -0.81 -5.67 27.59
CA ASP A 3 -0.41 -7.08 27.60
C ASP A 3 0.84 -7.30 26.72
N VAL A 4 1.62 -8.34 27.02
CA VAL A 4 2.83 -8.72 26.26
C VAL A 4 2.53 -8.91 24.77
N TRP A 5 1.36 -9.46 24.42
CA TRP A 5 0.92 -9.62 23.04
C TRP A 5 0.75 -8.27 22.32
N THR A 6 0.28 -7.25 23.02
CA THR A 6 0.13 -5.91 22.44
C THR A 6 1.48 -5.25 22.19
N VAL A 7 2.44 -5.42 23.11
CA VAL A 7 3.81 -4.89 22.94
C VAL A 7 4.49 -5.54 21.74
N ILE A 8 4.39 -6.86 21.59
CA ILE A 8 4.94 -7.60 20.45
C ILE A 8 4.26 -7.17 19.15
N GLY A 9 2.94 -6.97 19.16
CA GLY A 9 2.19 -6.46 18.01
C GLY A 9 2.68 -5.08 17.57
N CYS A 10 2.78 -4.13 18.50
CA CYS A 10 3.30 -2.79 18.22
C CYS A 10 4.73 -2.82 17.68
N PHE A 11 5.60 -3.65 18.27
CA PHE A 11 6.97 -3.80 17.79
C PHE A 11 7.02 -4.29 16.35
N ASN A 12 6.22 -5.30 15.99
CA ASN A 12 6.18 -5.80 14.61
C ASN A 12 5.67 -4.76 13.62
N VAL A 13 4.62 -4.01 13.96
CA VAL A 13 4.07 -2.95 13.08
C VAL A 13 5.12 -1.87 12.84
N VAL A 14 5.82 -1.42 13.89
CA VAL A 14 6.84 -0.37 13.76
C VAL A 14 8.06 -0.88 12.99
N PHE A 15 8.57 -2.06 13.36
CA PHE A 15 9.81 -2.56 12.80
C PHE A 15 9.62 -3.07 11.37
N LEU A 16 8.68 -4.00 11.15
CA LEU A 16 8.44 -4.59 9.83
C LEU A 16 7.57 -3.70 8.95
N GLY A 17 6.49 -3.15 9.51
CA GLY A 17 5.53 -2.32 8.77
C GLY A 17 6.10 -0.96 8.36
N THR A 18 6.96 -0.35 9.18
CA THR A 18 7.52 0.98 8.89
C THR A 18 8.99 0.93 8.51
N ILE A 19 9.88 0.51 9.41
CA ILE A 19 11.33 0.68 9.23
C ILE A 19 11.83 -0.15 8.04
N VAL A 20 11.56 -1.46 8.04
CA VAL A 20 12.02 -2.37 6.98
C VAL A 20 11.36 -2.03 5.65
N SER A 21 10.04 -1.85 5.65
CA SER A 21 9.27 -1.55 4.43
C SER A 21 9.72 -0.23 3.78
N PHE A 22 9.95 0.82 4.56
CA PHE A 22 10.39 2.11 4.02
C PHE A 22 11.84 2.06 3.50
N ASN A 23 12.75 1.36 4.19
CA ASN A 23 14.11 1.17 3.68
C ASN A 23 14.11 0.37 2.36
N ALA A 24 13.32 -0.71 2.27
CA ALA A 24 13.17 -1.48 1.04
C ALA A 24 12.58 -0.62 -0.10
N TYR A 25 11.60 0.24 0.21
CA TYR A 25 11.06 1.20 -0.75
C TYR A 25 12.13 2.17 -1.25
N LEU A 26 12.89 2.81 -0.35
CA LEU A 26 13.95 3.75 -0.73
C LEU A 26 15.06 3.07 -1.55
N GLU A 27 15.43 1.84 -1.20
CA GLU A 27 16.40 1.07 -1.96
C GLU A 27 15.87 0.67 -3.35
N GLY A 28 14.59 0.29 -3.44
CA GLY A 28 13.90 0.05 -4.71
C GLY A 28 13.87 1.30 -5.59
N VAL A 29 13.51 2.45 -5.02
CA VAL A 29 13.53 3.76 -5.69
C VAL A 29 14.95 4.11 -6.15
N LYS A 30 15.98 3.85 -5.34
CA LYS A 30 17.38 4.11 -5.71
C LYS A 30 17.85 3.25 -6.88
N ARG A 31 17.37 2.00 -7.00
CA ARG A 31 17.78 1.07 -8.07
C ARG A 31 17.02 1.29 -9.38
N ILE A 32 15.72 1.59 -9.32
CA ILE A 32 14.84 1.63 -10.50
C ILE A 32 14.54 3.09 -10.92
N GLY A 33 14.79 4.06 -10.03
CA GLY A 33 14.49 5.48 -10.22
C GLY A 33 13.20 5.92 -9.53
N SER A 34 13.07 7.23 -9.28
CA SER A 34 11.91 7.83 -8.61
C SER A 34 10.60 7.58 -9.35
N VAL A 35 10.62 7.66 -10.68
CA VAL A 35 9.40 7.59 -11.48
C VAL A 35 8.76 6.19 -11.48
N PRO A 36 9.47 5.05 -11.61
CA PRO A 36 8.84 3.73 -11.46
C PRO A 36 8.53 3.40 -10.00
N GLY A 37 9.30 3.96 -9.05
CA GLY A 37 8.97 3.87 -7.62
C GLY A 37 7.61 4.46 -7.27
N SER A 38 7.26 5.63 -7.83
CA SER A 38 5.93 6.24 -7.61
C SER A 38 4.77 5.40 -8.16
N ILE A 39 4.98 4.70 -9.28
CA ILE A 39 3.97 3.78 -9.84
C ILE A 39 3.80 2.56 -8.93
N LEU A 40 4.90 2.00 -8.42
CA LEU A 40 4.88 0.91 -7.44
C LEU A 40 4.20 1.34 -6.14
N SER A 41 4.42 2.56 -5.65
CA SER A 41 3.69 3.09 -4.48
C SER A 41 2.19 3.24 -4.76
N SER A 42 1.78 3.49 -6.00
CA SER A 42 0.36 3.58 -6.37
C SER A 42 -0.40 2.24 -6.25
N ILE A 43 0.31 1.11 -6.08
CA ILE A 43 -0.30 -0.20 -5.75
C ILE A 43 -0.72 -0.29 -4.28
N GLU A 44 -0.12 0.50 -3.39
CA GLU A 44 -0.43 0.53 -1.96
C GLU A 44 -1.95 0.63 -1.67
N PRO A 45 -2.71 1.61 -2.21
CA PRO A 45 -4.14 1.72 -1.94
C PRO A 45 -4.96 0.53 -2.46
N ILE A 46 -4.51 -0.13 -3.53
CA ILE A 46 -5.14 -1.35 -4.06
C ILE A 46 -4.93 -2.50 -3.07
N SER A 47 -3.71 -2.67 -2.57
CA SER A 47 -3.40 -3.69 -1.57
C SER A 47 -4.13 -3.44 -0.24
N ALA A 48 -4.23 -2.19 0.20
CA ALA A 48 -4.95 -1.80 1.40
C ALA A 48 -6.45 -2.12 1.29
N ALA A 49 -7.08 -1.83 0.14
CA ALA A 49 -8.46 -2.19 -0.11
C ALA A 49 -8.65 -3.72 -0.11
N PHE A 50 -7.78 -4.46 -0.81
CA PHE A 50 -7.83 -5.92 -0.89
C PHE A 50 -7.68 -6.59 0.49
N PHE A 51 -6.67 -6.22 1.27
CA PHE A 51 -6.45 -6.79 2.59
C PHE A 51 -7.49 -6.31 3.61
N GLY A 52 -8.01 -5.08 3.47
CA GLY A 52 -9.14 -4.59 4.25
C GLY A 52 -10.39 -5.47 4.09
N TRP A 53 -10.68 -5.91 2.87
CA TRP A 53 -11.76 -6.86 2.62
C TRP A 53 -11.42 -8.29 3.04
N ALA A 54 -10.24 -8.79 2.65
CA ALA A 54 -9.88 -10.19 2.83
C ALA A 54 -9.55 -10.58 4.29
N LEU A 55 -8.90 -9.69 5.04
CA LEU A 55 -8.41 -9.97 6.40
C LEU A 55 -9.26 -9.32 7.49
N LEU A 56 -9.76 -8.09 7.26
CA LEU A 56 -10.54 -7.36 8.25
C LEU A 56 -12.06 -7.59 8.10
N GLY A 57 -12.50 -8.31 7.06
CA GLY A 57 -13.92 -8.56 6.79
C GLY A 57 -14.70 -7.30 6.41
N ASN A 58 -14.00 -6.25 5.95
CA ASN A 58 -14.65 -5.01 5.59
C ASN A 58 -15.50 -5.21 4.33
N GLN A 59 -16.82 -5.01 4.46
CA GLN A 59 -17.73 -5.11 3.33
C GLN A 59 -17.54 -3.92 2.40
N PHE A 60 -17.31 -4.17 1.12
CA PHE A 60 -17.25 -3.11 0.12
C PHE A 60 -18.65 -2.54 -0.10
N SER A 61 -18.84 -1.28 0.29
CA SER A 61 -20.02 -0.53 -0.14
C SER A 61 -19.91 -0.18 -1.62
N ALA A 62 -21.04 0.14 -2.27
CA ALA A 62 -21.04 0.61 -3.65
C ALA A 62 -20.09 1.82 -3.87
N LEU A 63 -20.00 2.71 -2.87
CA LEU A 63 -19.06 3.82 -2.87
C LEU A 63 -17.59 3.36 -2.77
N GLY A 64 -17.31 2.33 -1.97
CA GLY A 64 -15.98 1.72 -1.87
C GLY A 64 -15.51 1.09 -3.18
N LEU A 65 -16.43 0.45 -3.91
CA LEU A 65 -16.18 -0.10 -5.25
C LEU A 65 -15.88 0.99 -6.28
N ILE A 66 -16.64 2.09 -6.27
CA ILE A 66 -16.37 3.25 -7.13
C ILE A 66 -15.00 3.86 -6.79
N GLY A 67 -14.68 4.03 -5.50
CA GLY A 67 -13.38 4.52 -5.06
C GLY A 67 -12.23 3.62 -5.52
N MET A 68 -12.39 2.30 -5.42
CA MET A 68 -11.41 1.33 -5.91
C MET A 68 -11.23 1.44 -7.43
N ALA A 69 -12.31 1.58 -8.19
CA ALA A 69 -12.25 1.78 -9.64
C ALA A 69 -11.51 3.08 -10.01
N MET A 70 -11.73 4.18 -9.28
CA MET A 70 -11.04 5.46 -9.49
C MET A 70 -9.54 5.39 -9.17
N ILE A 71 -9.16 4.66 -8.12
CA ILE A 71 -7.75 4.42 -7.78
C ILE A 71 -7.08 3.64 -8.91
N ILE A 72 -7.68 2.53 -9.35
CA ILE A 72 -7.15 1.72 -10.46
C ILE A 72 -7.02 2.55 -11.75
N ALA A 73 -8.04 3.35 -12.07
CA ALA A 73 -8.01 4.24 -13.24
C ALA A 73 -6.83 5.22 -13.17
N THR A 74 -6.59 5.84 -12.01
CA THR A 74 -5.44 6.75 -11.81
C THR A 74 -4.11 6.02 -12.02
N VAL A 75 -3.95 4.80 -11.48
CA VAL A 75 -2.73 3.99 -11.69
C VAL A 75 -2.50 3.71 -13.17
N ILE A 76 -3.56 3.36 -13.91
CA ILE A 76 -3.47 3.09 -15.35
C ILE A 76 -3.08 4.35 -16.11
N ILE A 77 -3.69 5.50 -15.80
CA ILE A 77 -3.37 6.78 -16.46
C ILE A 77 -1.89 7.13 -16.26
N ILE A 78 -1.39 7.09 -15.02
CA ILE A 78 0.03 7.39 -14.72
C ILE A 78 0.96 6.39 -15.41
N ALA A 79 0.58 5.11 -15.47
CA ALA A 79 1.37 4.08 -16.14
C ALA A 79 1.43 4.29 -17.67
N LEU A 80 0.36 4.80 -18.28
CA LEU A 80 0.28 5.07 -19.72
C LEU A 80 0.95 6.39 -20.13
N GLU A 81 0.74 7.46 -19.37
CA GLU A 81 1.39 8.77 -19.60
C GLU A 81 2.91 8.62 -19.66
N LYS A 82 3.45 7.83 -18.75
CA LYS A 82 4.89 7.61 -18.65
C LYS A 82 5.49 6.75 -19.77
N ARG A 83 4.66 6.11 -20.60
CA ARG A 83 5.10 5.35 -21.79
C ARG A 83 5.26 6.25 -23.03
N THR A 84 4.78 7.50 -22.97
CA THR A 84 4.84 8.50 -24.05
C THR A 84 5.93 9.52 -23.75
#